data_AF-A0A4R0FHL7-F1
#
_entry.id   AF-A0A4R0FHL7-F1
#
_cell.length_a   1.000
_cell.length_b   1.000
_cell.length_c   1.000
_cell.angle_alpha   90.00
_cell.angle_beta   90.00
_cell.angle_gamma   90.00
#
_symmetry.space_group_name_H-M   'P 1'
#
loop_
_entity.id
_entity.type
_entity.pdbx_description
1 polymer ?
#
loop_
_entity_poly.entity_id
_entity_poly.type
_entity_poly.pdbx_seq_one_letter_code
_entity_poly.pdbx_strand_id
1 'polypeptide(L)' 'MYTNLMLPLKAKRCCKLDSELKNYNREINKRRTGIEPVFKSLKTFRILAEPYRNRAKKLGLRFNLIAELYKWELNKK' A
#
# COMPACT_ATOMS: atom_id res chain seq x y z
N MET A 1 -4.70 20.18 -4.90
CA MET A 1 -5.19 19.62 -3.62
C MET A 1 -5.79 18.25 -3.91
N TYR A 2 -5.25 17.17 -3.32
CA TYR A 2 -5.77 15.81 -3.55
C TYR A 2 -7.08 15.63 -2.77
N THR A 3 -8.22 15.79 -3.44
CA THR A 3 -9.56 15.75 -2.84
C THR A 3 -10.09 14.33 -2.62
N ASN A 4 -9.49 13.31 -3.25
CA ASN A 4 -9.99 11.92 -3.24
C ASN A 4 -9.15 10.93 -2.42
N LEU A 5 -8.17 11.40 -1.63
CA LEU A 5 -7.34 10.49 -0.83
C LEU A 5 -8.03 10.15 0.50
N MET A 6 -8.44 8.89 0.66
CA MET A 6 -8.87 8.34 1.95
C MET A 6 -7.66 8.14 2.87
N LEU A 7 -7.27 9.22 3.56
CA LEU A 7 -6.19 9.20 4.53
C LEU A 7 -6.75 9.12 5.95
N PRO A 8 -6.10 8.37 6.85
CA PRO A 8 -6.47 8.36 8.25
C PRO A 8 -6.20 9.74 8.86
N LEU A 9 -7.14 10.18 9.67
CA LEU A 9 -7.12 11.48 10.34
C LEU A 9 -6.43 11.35 11.69
N LYS A 10 -5.53 12.28 11.99
CA LYS A 10 -4.79 12.33 13.26
C LYS A 10 -5.40 13.37 14.19
N ALA A 11 -5.43 13.07 15.48
CA ALA A 11 -5.82 14.05 16.48
C ALA A 11 -4.81 15.21 16.53
N LYS A 12 -5.30 16.41 16.87
CA LYS A 12 -4.42 17.54 17.22
C LYS A 12 -3.66 17.23 18.51
N ARG A 13 -2.51 17.88 18.68
CA ARG A 13 -1.68 17.74 19.89
C ARG A 13 -2.52 18.05 21.14
N CYS A 14 -2.42 17.20 22.17
CA CYS A 14 -3.19 17.29 23.41
C CYS A 14 -4.71 17.14 23.29
N CYS A 15 -5.24 16.70 22.14
CA CYS A 15 -6.67 16.45 21.95
C CYS A 15 -6.96 14.97 21.71
N LYS A 16 -8.17 14.52 22.09
CA LYS A 16 -8.69 13.19 21.70
C LYS A 16 -9.30 13.29 20.30
N LEU A 17 -9.17 12.22 19.52
CA LEU A 17 -9.86 12.13 18.24
C LEU A 17 -11.35 11.94 18.47
N ASP A 18 -12.17 12.69 17.74
CA ASP A 18 -13.62 12.58 17.80
C ASP A 18 -14.09 11.16 17.42
N SER A 19 -15.24 10.76 17.97
CA SER A 19 -15.81 9.42 17.78
C SER A 19 -16.16 9.11 16.31
N GLU A 20 -16.64 10.09 15.54
CA GLU A 20 -16.95 9.91 14.13
C GLU A 20 -15.68 9.72 13.29
N LEU A 21 -14.65 10.51 13.59
CA LEU A 21 -13.34 10.42 12.93
C LEU A 21 -12.64 9.08 13.24
N LYS A 22 -12.85 8.51 14.42
CA LYS A 22 -12.39 7.15 14.75
C LYS A 22 -13.09 6.10 13.91
N ASN A 23 -14.40 6.21 13.73
CA ASN A 23 -15.16 5.30 12.88
C ASN A 23 -14.70 5.39 11.42
N TYR A 24 -14.48 6.60 10.91
CA TYR A 24 -13.90 6.83 9.59
C TYR A 24 -12.53 6.16 9.43
N ASN A 25 -11.62 6.33 10.39
CA ASN A 25 -10.32 5.67 10.38
C ASN A 25 -10.43 4.14 10.44
N ARG A 26 -11.42 3.61 11.17
CA ARG A 26 -11.68 2.16 11.24
C ARG A 26 -12.10 1.60 9.88
N GLU A 27 -12.95 2.30 9.14
CA GLU A 27 -13.35 1.90 7.79
C GLU A 27 -12.18 1.94 6.80
N ILE A 28 -11.31 2.94 6.90
CA ILE A 28 -10.06 2.97 6.11
C ILE A 28 -9.17 1.78 6.44
N ASN A 29 -8.99 1.49 7.74
CA ASN A 29 -8.13 0.41 8.18
C ASN A 29 -8.67 -0.95 7.72
N LYS A 30 -9.99 -1.19 7.79
CA LYS A 30 -10.61 -2.41 7.25
C LYS A 30 -10.25 -2.63 5.78
N ARG A 31 -10.32 -1.58 4.95
CA ARG A 31 -9.93 -1.65 3.52
C ARG A 31 -8.43 -1.94 3.36
N ARG A 32 -7.59 -1.34 4.20
CA ARG A 32 -6.13 -1.54 4.16
C ARG A 32 -5.70 -2.94 4.62
N THR A 33 -6.37 -3.53 5.59
CA THR A 33 -6.04 -4.86 6.12
C THR A 33 -6.03 -5.94 5.03
N GLY A 34 -6.93 -5.88 4.05
CA GLY A 34 -6.91 -6.83 2.92
C GLY A 34 -5.77 -6.58 1.92
N ILE A 35 -5.28 -5.34 1.84
CA ILE A 35 -4.26 -4.89 0.89
C ILE A 35 -2.84 -5.05 1.46
N GLU A 36 -2.68 -4.94 2.78
CA GLU A 36 -1.41 -5.04 3.50
C GLU A 36 -0.61 -6.32 3.22
N PRO A 37 -1.22 -7.53 3.19
CA PRO A 37 -0.53 -8.76 2.84
C PRO A 37 0.08 -8.72 1.43
N VAL A 38 -0.64 -8.14 0.47
CA VAL A 38 -0.16 -7.98 -0.91
C VAL A 38 1.05 -7.05 -0.94
N PHE A 39 0.96 -5.89 -0.27
CA PHE A 39 2.10 -4.97 -0.19
C PHE A 39 3.30 -5.56 0.54
N LYS A 40 3.07 -6.38 1.57
CA LYS A 40 4.14 -7.11 2.26
C LYS A 40 4.87 -8.06 1.30
N SER A 41 4.13 -8.84 0.51
CA SER A 41 4.70 -9.70 -0.53
C SER A 41 5.42 -8.89 -1.60
N LEU A 42 4.88 -7.76 -2.04
CA LEU A 42 5.53 -6.92 -3.04
C LEU A 42 6.82 -6.25 -2.53
N LYS A 43 6.92 -5.96 -1.24
CA LYS A 43 8.13 -5.39 -0.62
C LYS A 43 9.28 -6.39 -0.47
N THR A 44 9.10 -7.68 -0.75
CA THR A 44 10.24 -8.62 -0.83
C THR A 44 11.14 -8.31 -2.04
N PHE A 45 10.55 -7.75 -3.10
CA PHE A 45 11.29 -7.33 -4.28
C PHE A 45 12.05 -6.03 -3.99
N ARG A 46 13.40 -6.11 -3.94
CA ARG A 46 14.28 -4.95 -3.69
C ARG A 46 14.01 -3.76 -4.62
N ILE A 47 13.53 -4.00 -5.84
CA ILE A 47 13.11 -2.95 -6.79
C ILE A 47 11.94 -2.08 -6.30
N LEU A 48 11.12 -2.61 -5.40
CA LEU A 48 10.00 -1.90 -4.75
C LEU A 48 10.34 -1.44 -3.33
N ALA A 49 11.27 -2.12 -2.65
CA ALA A 49 11.68 -1.79 -1.29
C ALA A 49 12.77 -0.71 -1.19
N GLU A 50 13.71 -0.67 -2.15
CA GLU A 50 14.88 0.21 -2.12
C GLU A 50 14.82 1.29 -3.21
N PRO A 51 15.58 2.39 -3.07
CA PRO A 51 15.74 3.39 -4.12
C PRO A 51 16.29 2.77 -5.41
N TYR A 52 15.42 2.62 -6.40
CA TYR A 52 15.77 1.98 -7.65
C TYR A 52 16.36 2.98 -8.65
N ARG A 53 17.68 2.89 -8.89
CA ARG A 53 18.38 3.68 -9.91
C ARG A 53 17.99 3.20 -11.32
N ASN A 54 17.86 4.13 -12.28
CA ASN A 54 17.39 3.87 -13.66
C ASN A 54 15.92 3.39 -13.79
N ARG A 55 15.03 3.88 -12.90
CA ARG A 55 13.59 3.57 -12.87
C ARG A 55 12.84 3.86 -14.18
N ALA A 56 13.20 4.89 -14.94
CA ALA A 56 12.41 5.32 -16.09
C ALA A 56 12.34 4.32 -17.25
N LYS A 57 13.46 3.66 -17.62
CA LYS A 57 13.53 2.89 -18.89
C LYS A 57 13.08 1.44 -18.80
N LYS A 58 13.20 0.79 -17.63
CA LYS A 58 12.96 -0.66 -17.49
C LYS A 58 11.99 -1.04 -16.37
N LEU A 59 11.42 -0.08 -15.62
CA LEU A 59 10.51 -0.39 -14.52
C LEU A 59 9.28 -1.17 -14.99
N GLY A 60 8.63 -0.75 -16.08
CA GLY A 60 7.42 -1.42 -16.59
C GLY A 60 7.65 -2.90 -16.87
N LEU A 61 8.70 -3.23 -17.63
CA LEU A 61 9.04 -4.62 -17.93
C LEU A 61 9.33 -5.43 -16.66
N ARG A 62 10.13 -4.88 -15.74
CA ARG A 62 10.46 -5.57 -14.47
C ARG A 62 9.23 -5.76 -13.59
N PHE A 63 8.32 -4.79 -13.58
CA PHE A 63 7.09 -4.85 -12.82
C PHE A 63 6.13 -5.90 -13.39
N ASN A 64 6.03 -6.01 -14.72
CA ASN A 64 5.25 -7.05 -15.38
C ASN A 64 5.75 -8.46 -15.01
N LEU A 65 7.07 -8.69 -15.04
CA LEU A 65 7.65 -9.97 -14.62
C LEU A 65 7.37 -10.29 -13.15
N ILE A 66 7.43 -9.29 -12.27
CA ILE A 66 7.10 -9.46 -10.84
C ILE A 66 5.61 -9.79 -10.67
N ALA A 67 4.73 -9.17 -11.44
CA ALA A 67 3.30 -9.46 -11.41
C ALA A 67 3.00 -10.90 -11.88
N GLU A 68 3.67 -11.37 -12.93
CA GLU A 68 3.58 -12.75 -13.39
C GLU A 68 4.09 -13.75 -12.35
N LEU A 69 5.24 -13.48 -11.72
CA LEU A 69 5.79 -14.32 -10.66
C LEU A 69 4.84 -14.38 -9.46
N TYR A 70 4.32 -13.23 -9.03
CA TYR A 70 3.35 -13.16 -7.93
C TYR A 70 2.05 -13.90 -8.26
N LYS A 71 1.56 -13.79 -9.50
CA LYS A 71 0.39 -14.55 -9.98
C LYS A 71 0.64 -16.05 -9.93
N TRP A 72 1.83 -16.49 -10.34
CA TRP A 72 2.21 -17.90 -10.25
C TRP A 72 2.30 -18.39 -8.80
N GLU A 73 2.87 -17.60 -7.88
CA GLU A 73 2.90 -17.93 -6.46
C GLU A 73 1.50 -18.03 -5.84
N LEU A 74 0.57 -17.15 -6.24
CA LEU A 74 -0.82 -17.20 -5.79
C LEU A 74 -1.54 -18.45 -6.28
N ASN A 75 -1.32 -18.86 -7.53
CA ASN A 75 -1.95 -20.05 -8.11
C ASN A 75 -1.38 -21.38 -7.56
N LYS A 76 -0.20 -21.34 -6.95
CA LYS A 76 0.45 -22.50 -6.33
C LYS A 76 -0.05 -22.80 -4.90
N LYS A 77 -0.73 -21.83 -4.29
CA LYS A 77 -1.30 -21.90 -2.94
C LYS A 77 -2.73 -22.40 -3.00
#